data_AF-G7WA61-F1
#
_entry.id   AF-G7WA61-F1
#
_cell.length_a   1.000
_cell.length_b   1.000
_cell.length_c   1.000
_cell.angle_alpha   90.00
_cell.angle_beta   90.00
_cell.angle_gamma   90.00
#
_symmetry.space_group_name_H-M   'P 1'
#
loop_
_entity.id
_entity.type
_entity.pdbx_description
1 polymer ?
#
loop_
_entity_poly.entity_id
_entity_poly.type
_entity_poly.pdbx_seq_one_letter_code
_entity_poly.pdbx_strand_id
1 'polypeptide(L)' 'MSIFVSMQSDDRLIIRFDYTEDRVKKIRSILGRSWNQKERHWTIPFQHESVKIILVIP' A
#
# COMPACT_ATOMS: atom_id res chain seq x y z
N MET A 1 -8.27 -8.04 -11.09
CA MET A 1 -7.58 -7.71 -9.81
C MET A 1 -6.64 -6.58 -10.11
N SER A 2 -6.87 -5.41 -9.54
CA SER A 2 -6.09 -4.21 -9.88
C SER A 2 -5.60 -3.55 -8.61
N ILE A 3 -4.29 -3.30 -8.57
CA ILE A 3 -3.65 -2.52 -7.51
C ILE A 3 -3.19 -1.24 -8.18
N PHE A 4 -3.66 -0.11 -7.65
CA PHE A 4 -3.25 1.20 -8.11
C PHE A 4 -2.18 1.72 -7.16
N VAL A 5 -1.05 2.09 -7.74
CA VAL A 5 0.09 2.67 -7.04
C VAL A 5 0.36 4.04 -7.63
N SER A 6 0.46 5.06 -6.79
CA SER A 6 0.85 6.41 -7.21
C SER A 6 1.80 7.03 -6.19
N MET A 7 2.71 7.88 -6.63
CA MET A 7 3.57 8.65 -5.72
C MET A 7 2.73 9.69 -4.97
N GLN A 8 2.88 9.76 -3.65
CA GLN A 8 2.39 10.89 -2.85
C GLN A 8 3.45 11.99 -2.75
N SER A 9 4.71 11.57 -2.58
CA SER A 9 5.93 12.36 -2.40
C SER A 9 7.13 11.45 -2.72
N ASP A 10 8.34 12.00 -2.82
CA ASP A 10 9.56 11.25 -3.15
C ASP A 10 9.81 10.03 -2.25
N ASP A 11 9.26 10.04 -1.03
CA ASP A 11 9.44 9.02 0.00
C ASP A 11 8.19 8.19 0.29
N ARG A 12 7.04 8.43 -0.36
CA ARG A 12 5.77 7.75 -0.06
C ARG A 12 4.95 7.37 -1.27
N LEU A 13 4.39 6.17 -1.19
CA LEU A 13 3.45 5.60 -2.16
C LEU A 13 2.04 5.58 -1.60
N ILE A 14 1.07 5.94 -2.44
CA ILE A 14 -0.35 5.66 -2.25
C ILE A 14 -0.68 4.33 -2.90
N ILE A 15 -1.35 3.47 -2.13
CA ILE A 15 -1.81 2.16 -2.55
C ILE A 15 -3.32 2.08 -2.42
N ARG A 16 -3.99 1.74 -3.52
CA ARG A 16 -5.42 1.46 -3.58
C ARG A 16 -5.63 0.07 -4.17
N PHE A 17 -6.48 -0.72 -3.52
CA PHE A 17 -6.89 -2.04 -3.97
C PHE A 17 -8.28 -2.35 -3.40
N ASP A 18 -9.00 -3.28 -4.03
CA ASP A 18 -10.26 -3.77 -3.48
C ASP A 18 -10.01 -4.43 -2.12
N TYR A 19 -10.84 -4.08 -1.15
CA TYR A 19 -10.73 -4.60 0.21
C TYR A 19 -10.86 -6.13 0.21
N THR A 20 -9.80 -6.79 0.61
CA THR A 20 -9.82 -8.20 1.02
C THR A 20 -8.95 -8.36 2.25
N GLU A 21 -9.29 -9.31 3.12
CA GLU A 21 -8.53 -9.52 4.35
C GLU A 21 -7.06 -9.87 4.07
N ASP A 22 -6.77 -10.64 3.02
CA ASP A 22 -5.39 -11.00 2.65
C ASP A 22 -4.55 -9.77 2.28
N ARG A 23 -5.09 -8.89 1.42
CA ARG A 23 -4.42 -7.67 0.99
C ARG A 23 -4.20 -6.70 2.15
N VAL A 24 -5.20 -6.59 3.04
CA VAL A 24 -5.10 -5.77 4.24
C VAL A 24 -4.06 -6.33 5.20
N LYS A 25 -3.98 -7.65 5.38
CA LYS A 25 -2.91 -8.28 6.20
C LYS A 25 -1.53 -8.00 5.62
N LYS A 26 -1.37 -8.09 4.29
CA LYS A 26 -0.10 -7.76 3.60
C LYS A 26 0.32 -6.31 3.79
N ILE A 27 -0.56 -5.34 3.55
CA ILE A 27 -0.16 -3.93 3.74
C ILE A 27 0.09 -3.58 5.21
N ARG A 28 -0.57 -4.28 6.14
CA ARG A 28 -0.36 -4.14 7.58
C ARG A 28 1.01 -4.64 8.06
N SER A 29 1.73 -5.46 7.30
CA SER A 29 3.09 -5.86 7.67
C SER A 29 4.13 -4.77 7.36
N ILE A 30 3.79 -3.79 6.52
CA ILE A 30 4.71 -2.73 6.09
C ILE A 30 4.93 -1.73 7.24
N LEU A 31 6.18 -1.53 7.66
CA LEU A 31 6.51 -0.51 8.66
C LEU A 31 6.31 0.90 8.08
N GLY A 32 5.83 1.85 8.90
CA GLY A 32 5.58 3.23 8.46
C GLY A 32 4.35 3.43 7.56
N ARG A 33 3.54 2.38 7.37
CA ARG A 33 2.23 2.45 6.72
C ARG A 33 1.26 3.38 7.45
N SER A 34 0.34 3.98 6.70
CA SER A 34 -0.78 4.75 7.22
C SER A 34 -2.05 4.46 6.42
N TRP A 35 -3.20 4.49 7.07
CA TRP A 35 -4.50 4.39 6.40
C TRP A 35 -5.17 5.76 6.40
N ASN A 36 -5.51 6.25 5.20
CA ASN A 36 -6.30 7.46 5.04
C ASN A 36 -7.78 7.08 4.94
N GLN A 37 -8.54 7.26 6.02
CA GLN A 37 -9.97 6.94 6.05
C GLN A 37 -10.81 7.83 5.13
N LYS A 38 -10.42 9.10 4.95
CA LYS A 38 -11.14 10.08 4.14
C LYS A 38 -11.05 9.72 2.65
N GLU A 39 -9.84 9.42 2.20
CA GLU A 39 -9.52 9.12 0.79
C GLU A 39 -9.51 7.62 0.46
N ARG A 40 -9.74 6.78 1.48
CA ARG A 40 -9.77 5.31 1.41
C ARG A 40 -8.56 4.70 0.69
N HIS A 41 -7.36 5.15 1.06
CA HIS A 41 -6.12 4.58 0.53
C HIS A 41 -5.10 4.33 1.64
N TRP A 42 -4.20 3.40 1.38
CA TRP A 42 -3.03 3.21 2.20
C TRP A 42 -1.89 4.08 1.69
N THR A 43 -1.07 4.58 2.60
CA THR A 43 0.19 5.23 2.29
C THR A 43 1.31 4.41 2.91
N ILE A 44 2.36 4.13 2.15
CA ILE A 44 3.52 3.38 2.64
C ILE A 44 4.82 4.09 2.26
N PRO A 45 5.92 3.89 3.01
CA PRO A 45 7.23 4.42 2.62
C PRO A 45 7.70 3.78 1.31
N PHE A 46 8.30 4.58 0.43
CA PHE A 46 8.92 4.10 -0.80
C PHE A 46 10.30 3.51 -0.50
N GLN A 47 10.29 2.24 -0.08
CA GLN A 47 11.47 1.43 0.21
C GLN A 47 11.43 0.14 -0.60
N HIS A 48 12.59 -0.47 -0.82
CA HIS A 48 12.72 -1.67 -1.65
C HIS A 48 11.84 -2.83 -1.15
N GLU A 49 11.74 -3.00 0.17
CA GLU A 49 10.88 -3.98 0.84
C GLU A 49 9.39 -3.71 0.61
N SER A 50 8.98 -2.44 0.64
CA SER A 50 7.60 -2.02 0.37
C SER A 50 7.17 -2.38 -1.06
N VAL A 51 8.06 -2.17 -2.04
CA VAL A 51 7.79 -2.48 -3.45
C VAL A 51 7.64 -3.98 -3.67
N LYS A 52 8.50 -4.80 -3.05
CA LYS A 52 8.38 -6.27 -3.14
C LYS A 52 7.04 -6.78 -2.65
N ILE A 53 6.53 -6.22 -1.54
CA ILE A 53 5.24 -6.64 -0.99
C ILE A 53 4.12 -6.34 -1.97
N ILE A 54 4.11 -5.15 -2.60
CA ILE A 54 3.09 -4.77 -3.58
C ILE A 54 3.04 -5.76 -4.76
N LEU A 55 4.19 -6.20 -5.27
CA LEU A 55 4.28 -7.13 -6.41
C LEU A 55 3.68 -8.51 -6.14
N VAL A 56 3.50 -8.88 -4.87
CA VAL A 56 2.97 -10.18 -4.45
C VAL A 56 1.58 -10.10 -3.83
N ILE A 57 0.94 -8.92 -3.85
CA ILE A 57 -0.46 -8.78 -3.44
C ILE A 57 -1.33 -9.37 -4.57
N PRO A 58 -2.17 -10.39 -4.30
CA PRO A 58 -3.03 -11.02 -5.29
C PRO A 58 -4.09 -10.04 -5.79
#